data_AF-A0A242KYY7-F1
#
_entry.id   AF-A0A242KYY7-F1
#
_cell.length_a   1.000
_cell.length_b   1.000
_cell.length_c   1.000
_cell.angle_alpha   90.00
_cell.angle_beta   90.00
_cell.angle_gamma   90.00
#
_symmetry.space_group_name_H-M   'P 1'
#
loop_
_entity.id
_entity.type
_entity.pdbx_description
1 polymer ?
#
loop_
_entity_poly.entity_id
_entity_poly.type
_entity_poly.pdbx_seq_one_letter_code
_entity_poly.pdbx_strand_id
1 'polypeptide(L)'
;MRNKEKFLADYNEVVKPEIQNNEIVVEDAAHTLNHSAEPVFAVPAEFTKTNKDEKFVFEQKEREKTDNPDESMLDWFYTGRGGE
;
A
#
# COMPACT_ATOMS: atom_id res chain seq x y z
N MET A 1 3.53 4.19 -6.62
CA MET A 1 2.30 4.13 -5.78
C MET A 1 1.64 5.50 -5.73
N ARG A 2 0.35 5.56 -6.07
CA ARG A 2 -0.55 6.71 -5.90
C ARG A 2 -1.23 6.66 -4.54
N ASN A 3 -1.61 7.82 -4.01
CA ASN A 3 -2.22 7.98 -2.68
C ASN A 3 -1.32 7.51 -1.51
N LYS A 4 0.00 7.55 -1.70
CA LYS A 4 0.97 7.18 -0.65
C LYS A 4 0.77 7.97 0.65
N GLU A 5 0.38 9.24 0.56
CA GLU A 5 0.11 10.08 1.74
C GLU A 5 -1.09 9.58 2.55
N LYS A 6 -2.16 9.12 1.87
CA LYS A 6 -3.33 8.51 2.52
C LYS A 6 -2.96 7.18 3.15
N PHE A 7 -2.23 6.33 2.41
CA PHE A 7 -1.74 5.07 2.93
C PHE A 7 -0.92 5.28 4.20
N LEU A 8 0.01 6.24 4.20
CA LEU A 8 0.81 6.57 5.37
C LEU A 8 -0.02 7.09 6.54
N ALA A 9 -1.05 7.89 6.28
CA ALA A 9 -1.94 8.36 7.34
C ALA A 9 -2.67 7.18 8.01
N ASP A 10 -3.29 6.31 7.22
CA ASP A 10 -3.99 5.10 7.71
C ASP A 10 -3.02 4.13 8.41
N TYR A 11 -1.84 3.92 7.82
CA TYR A 11 -0.78 3.07 8.37
C TYR A 11 -0.34 3.60 9.73
N ASN A 12 0.04 4.88 9.81
CA ASN A 12 0.49 5.50 11.05
C ASN A 12 -0.60 5.50 12.15
N GLU A 13 -1.88 5.57 11.77
CA GLU A 13 -2.99 5.48 12.72
C GLU A 13 -3.01 4.14 13.46
N VAL A 14 -2.83 3.03 12.73
CA VAL A 14 -2.99 1.67 13.27
C VAL A 14 -1.69 1.02 13.72
N VAL A 15 -0.53 1.45 13.22
CA VAL A 15 0.77 0.85 13.56
C VAL A 15 1.45 1.48 14.76
N LYS A 16 2.32 0.72 15.41
CA LYS A 16 3.12 1.20 16.55
C LYS A 16 4.09 2.32 16.13
N PRO A 17 4.34 3.32 17.00
CA PRO A 17 5.23 4.45 16.69
C PRO A 17 6.65 4.01 16.30
N GLU A 18 7.11 2.86 16.81
CA GLU A 18 8.42 2.28 16.52
C GLU A 18 8.61 1.92 15.04
N ILE A 19 7.51 1.67 14.32
CA ILE A 19 7.51 1.28 12.90
C ILE A 19 6.83 2.30 11.99
N GLN A 20 6.49 3.48 12.51
CA GLN A 20 5.99 4.62 11.73
C GLN A 20 7.14 5.21 10.89
N ASN A 21 7.62 4.47 9.88
CA ASN A 21 8.67 4.89 8.96
C ASN A 21 8.09 5.11 7.56
N ASN A 22 7.93 6.38 7.17
CA ASN A 22 7.11 6.74 6.03
C ASN A 22 7.69 6.37 4.66
N GLU A 23 9.01 6.42 4.46
CA GLU A 23 9.61 6.07 3.16
C GLU A 23 9.78 4.56 3.02
N ILE A 24 10.37 3.90 4.02
CA ILE A 24 10.64 2.47 4.00
C ILE A 24 9.35 1.66 3.82
N VAL A 25 8.26 2.04 4.49
CA VAL A 25 6.98 1.31 4.42
C VAL A 25 6.32 1.46 3.05
N VAL A 26 6.44 2.62 2.40
CA VAL A 26 5.89 2.82 1.05
C VAL A 26 6.67 2.00 0.02
N GLU A 27 7.99 1.97 0.13
CA GLU A 27 8.84 1.16 -0.73
C GLU A 27 8.61 -0.34 -0.51
N ASP A 28 8.54 -0.78 0.74
CA ASP A 28 8.26 -2.17 1.11
C ASP A 28 6.86 -2.61 0.66
N ALA A 29 5.85 -1.78 0.85
CA ALA A 29 4.50 -2.05 0.36
C ALA A 29 4.46 -2.13 -1.17
N ALA A 30 5.12 -1.20 -1.87
CA ALA A 30 5.19 -1.25 -3.33
C ALA A 30 5.93 -2.50 -3.82
N HIS A 31 7.02 -2.88 -3.17
CA HIS A 31 7.79 -4.08 -3.52
C HIS A 31 6.97 -5.35 -3.28
N THR A 32 6.30 -5.44 -2.12
CA THR A 32 5.39 -6.53 -1.77
C THR A 32 4.25 -6.65 -2.77
N LEU A 33 3.60 -5.55 -3.14
CA LEU A 33 2.52 -5.53 -4.12
C LEU A 33 2.98 -5.94 -5.52
N ASN A 34 4.18 -5.54 -5.95
CA ASN A 34 4.72 -5.97 -7.24
C ASN A 34 5.08 -7.46 -7.29
N HIS A 35 5.41 -8.06 -6.14
CA HIS A 35 5.71 -9.49 -6.03
C HIS A 35 4.50 -10.35 -5.67
N SER A 36 3.42 -9.74 -5.16
CA SER A 36 2.21 -10.44 -4.75
C SER A 36 1.18 -10.43 -5.86
N ALA A 37 0.49 -11.55 -6.04
CA ALA A 37 -0.69 -11.61 -6.90
C ALA A 37 -1.90 -10.86 -6.28
N GLU A 38 -1.85 -10.65 -4.96
CA GLU A 38 -2.91 -10.00 -4.21
C GLU A 38 -2.63 -8.50 -4.07
N PRO A 39 -3.63 -7.65 -4.34
CA PRO A 39 -3.47 -6.20 -4.24
C PRO A 39 -3.67 -5.73 -2.78
N VAL A 40 -3.07 -6.45 -1.83
CA VAL A 40 -3.26 -6.23 -0.39
C VAL A 40 -1.91 -6.25 0.31
N PHE A 41 -1.65 -5.24 1.12
CA PHE A 41 -0.53 -5.19 2.05
C PHE A 41 -1.04 -5.47 3.46
N ALA A 42 -0.59 -6.56 4.08
CA ALA A 42 -0.99 -6.94 5.43
C ALA A 42 0.10 -6.57 6.44
N VAL A 43 -0.30 -5.92 7.53
CA VAL A 43 0.54 -5.61 8.67
C VAL A 43 0.17 -6.56 9.80
N PRO A 44 1.09 -7.43 10.24
CA PRO A 44 0.81 -8.38 11.30
C PRO A 44 0.41 -7.70 12.61
N ALA A 45 -0.44 -8.36 13.38
CA ALA A 45 -0.92 -7.86 14.68
C ALA A 45 0.19 -7.39 15.62
N GLU A 46 1.37 -8.02 15.60
CA GLU A 46 2.53 -7.65 16.43
C GLU A 46 3.03 -6.22 16.19
N PHE A 47 2.81 -5.70 14.98
CA PHE A 47 3.26 -4.40 14.50
C PHE A 47 2.17 -3.32 14.65
N THR A 48 0.94 -3.71 14.95
CA THR A 48 -0.19 -2.80 15.14
C THR A 48 -0.39 -2.40 16.60
N LYS A 49 -0.97 -1.22 16.83
CA LYS A 49 -1.48 -0.77 18.13
C LYS A 49 -2.76 -1.50 18.53
N THR A 50 -3.53 -1.94 17.53
CA THR A 50 -4.82 -2.62 17.70
C THR A 50 -4.66 -4.09 18.11
N ASN A 51 -3.44 -4.65 18.04
CA ASN A 51 -3.15 -6.08 18.20
C ASN A 51 -4.01 -6.95 17.27
N LYS A 52 -4.26 -6.46 16.06
CA LYS A 52 -5.02 -7.13 15.01
C LYS A 52 -4.29 -6.98 13.68
N ASP A 53 -4.44 -7.96 12.81
CA ASP A 53 -3.88 -7.87 11.47
C ASP A 53 -4.61 -6.78 10.69
N GLU A 54 -3.87 -5.75 10.26
CA GLU A 54 -4.40 -4.64 9.50
C GLU A 54 -4.05 -4.82 8.03
N LYS A 55 -5.04 -4.73 7.17
CA LYS A 55 -4.88 -4.92 5.73
C LYS A 55 -5.12 -3.60 5.01
N PHE A 56 -4.24 -3.27 4.09
CA PHE A 56 -4.31 -2.11 3.23
C PHE A 56 -4.55 -2.58 1.81
N VAL A 57 -5.63 -2.14 1.21
CA VAL A 57 -6.05 -2.57 -0.12
C VAL A 57 -5.56 -1.55 -1.12
N PHE A 58 -5.09 -2.08 -2.24
CA PHE A 58 -4.65 -1.34 -3.39
C PHE A 58 -5.43 -1.82 -4.60
N GLU A 59 -5.33 -1.06 -5.67
CA GLU A 59 -5.90 -1.39 -6.95
C GLU A 59 -4.82 -1.13 -7.99
N GLN A 60 -4.47 -2.16 -8.75
CA GLN A 60 -3.57 -2.00 -9.88
C GLN A 60 -4.39 -1.49 -11.05
N LYS A 61 -4.05 -0.30 -11.57
CA LYS A 61 -4.68 0.23 -12.77
C LYS A 61 -3.66 0.36 -13.87
N GLU A 62 -4.04 -0.14 -15.03
CA GLU A 62 -3.37 0.16 -16.28
C GLU A 62 -3.62 1.62 -16.64
N ARG A 63 -2.56 2.31 -17.05
CA ARG A 63 -2.60 3.67 -17.57
C ARG A 63 -1.74 3.78 -18.80
N GLU A 64 -2.20 4.55 -19.77
CA GLU A 64 -1.43 4.87 -20.97
C GLU A 64 -0.17 5.67 -20.58
N LYS A 65 0.99 5.32 -21.15
CA LYS A 65 2.20 6.14 -21.01
C LYS A 65 1.95 7.48 -21.70
N THR A 66 2.31 8.57 -21.03
CA THR A 66 2.22 9.93 -21.60
C THR A 66 3.06 10.09 -22.87
N ASP A 67 4.09 9.24 -23.03
CA ASP A 67 5.00 9.25 -24.18
C ASP A 67 4.48 8.40 -25.35
N ASN A 68 3.88 7.23 -25.06
CA ASN A 68 3.34 6.30 -26.05
C ASN A 68 1.96 5.79 -25.61
N PRO A 69 0.86 6.13 -26.31
CA PRO A 69 -0.48 5.65 -25.98
C PRO A 69 -0.67 4.13 -26.20
N ASP A 70 0.27 3.47 -26.88
CA ASP A 70 0.24 2.01 -27.11
C ASP A 70 0.85 1.21 -25.95
N GLU A 71 1.54 1.87 -25.01
CA GLU A 71 2.11 1.22 -23.85
C GLU A 71 1.31 1.54 -22.59
N SER A 72 0.78 0.51 -21.94
CA SER A 72 0.20 0.61 -20.60
C SER A 72 1.28 0.41 -19.53
N MET A 73 1.25 1.25 -18.49
CA MET A 73 1.96 1.04 -17.23
C MET A 73 0.98 0.59 -16.17
N LEU A 74 1.40 -0.33 -15.32
CA LEU A 74 0.64 -0.73 -14.14
C LEU A 74 1.03 0.20 -12.98
N ASP A 75 0.07 0.95 -12.46
CA ASP A 75 0.26 1.77 -11.26
C ASP A 75 -0.58 1.24 -10.11
N TRP A 76 0.01 1.21 -8.93
CA TRP A 76 -0.66 0.83 -7.69
C TRP A 76 -1.34 2.05 -7.07
N PHE A 77 -2.66 1.97 -6.90
CA PHE A 77 -3.49 2.99 -6.26
C PHE A 77 -3.96 2.50 -4.89
N TYR A 78 -3.60 3.20 -3.82
CA TYR A 78 -4.17 2.90 -2.51
C TYR A 78 -5.67 3.27 -2.48
N THR A 79 -6.51 2.29 -2.13
CA THR A 79 -7.97 2.43 -2.08
C THR A 79 -8.48 2.63 -0.65
N GLY A 80 -7.85 2.00 0.34
CA GLY A 80 -8.21 2.15 1.75
C GLY A 80 -7.79 0.96 2.60
N ARG A 81 -8.17 0.96 3.88
CA ARG A 81 -7.99 -0.21 4.76
C ARG A 81 -9.06 -1.26 4.43
N GLY A 82 -8.64 -2.48 4.13
CA GLY A 82 -9.51 -3.63 3.86
C GLY A 82 -9.71 -4.47 5.12
N GLY A 83 -10.41 -3.90 6.10
CA GLY A 83 -10.86 -4.62 7.28
C GLY A 83 -12.35 -4.89 7.20
N GLU A 84 -12.73 -6.03 6.62
CA GLU A 84 -14.04 -6.67 6.84
C GLU A 84 -13.82 -8.11 7.29
#